data_AF-A0A523BWU6-F1
#
_entry.id   AF-A0A523BWU6-F1
#
_cell.length_a   1.000
_cell.length_b   1.000
_cell.length_c   1.000
_cell.angle_alpha   90.00
_cell.angle_beta   90.00
_cell.angle_gamma   90.00
#
_symmetry.space_group_name_H-M   'P 1'
#
loop_
_entity.id
_entity.type
_entity.pdbx_description
1 polymer ?
#
loop_
_entity_poly.entity_id
_entity_poly.type
_entity_poly.pdbx_seq_one_letter_code
_entity_poly.pdbx_strand_id
1 'polypeptide(L)'
;MDELAGFVWEMLAGKQAGRRGRPRGTGLELKFPAVNQRGEAIGFETLQKLWAFLATRGWDLSLDPHYGWPVSASFPNKYCRDVIGTETGFCKLEISLAYQDDLHRLYRRLAEIRELLGEFAAAEGVSFLGLGVQPLTPPGRELMMPKARNLFWEEVFGNDRVYLFTVTATNQVHVDVAPEEAIRAVNVFNALAAAQIALHANSAIWQGRLAEGYKALTEQAWEWWLPGDPRVGQISRPFSDLGDYVEHLAGFRPVYLVRDGQYLGLAHYGSFAVYWQDGAQAAAADSRGNMVPVMPRIEDWELHQTFCWHDARVSGYGTLENRVNCQQPPEVAGGSGPDPRVDGESRPG
;
A
#
# COMPACT_ATOMS: atom_id res chain seq x y z
N MET A 1 5.04 1.01 26.44
CA MET A 1 5.12 1.64 25.11
C MET A 1 6.56 1.94 24.74
N ASP A 2 7.41 2.32 25.69
CA ASP A 2 8.86 2.53 25.50
C ASP A 2 9.57 1.38 24.78
N GLU A 3 9.22 0.12 25.09
CA GLU A 3 9.75 -1.06 24.40
C GLU A 3 9.46 -1.03 22.89
N LEU A 4 8.21 -0.73 22.50
CA LEU A 4 7.80 -0.62 21.10
C LEU A 4 8.46 0.57 20.42
N ALA A 5 8.58 1.71 21.10
CA ALA A 5 9.31 2.87 20.59
C ALA A 5 10.80 2.57 20.39
N GLY A 6 11.42 1.83 21.31
CA GLY A 6 12.79 1.33 21.19
C GLY A 6 12.95 0.41 19.98
N PHE A 7 12.04 -0.53 19.77
CA PHE A 7 12.04 -1.39 18.58
C PHE A 7 11.95 -0.58 17.27
N VAL A 8 11.02 0.38 17.17
CA VAL A 8 10.90 1.21 15.96
C VAL A 8 12.15 2.05 15.73
N TRP A 9 12.76 2.57 16.79
CA TRP A 9 14.04 3.27 16.72
C TRP A 9 15.15 2.36 16.17
N GLU A 10 15.29 1.17 16.72
CA GLU A 10 16.31 0.18 16.30
C GLU A 10 16.11 -0.26 14.86
N MET A 11 14.88 -0.45 14.41
CA MET A 11 14.55 -0.74 13.01
C MET A 11 15.07 0.38 12.08
N LEU A 12 14.79 1.64 12.41
CA LEU A 12 15.25 2.80 11.64
C LEU A 12 16.78 2.93 11.68
N ALA A 13 17.39 2.74 12.85
CA ALA A 13 18.83 2.84 13.04
C ALA A 13 19.58 1.72 12.30
N GLY A 14 19.05 0.50 12.33
CA GLY A 14 19.57 -0.65 11.59
C GLY A 14 19.52 -0.43 10.08
N LYS A 15 18.39 0.12 9.58
CA LYS A 15 18.25 0.52 8.17
C LYS A 15 19.30 1.55 7.76
N GLN A 16 19.47 2.61 8.55
CA GLN A 16 20.45 3.67 8.32
C GLN A 16 21.89 3.10 8.33
N ALA A 17 22.23 2.27 9.32
CA ALA A 17 23.55 1.66 9.45
C ALA A 17 23.88 0.74 8.26
N GLY A 18 22.92 -0.06 7.80
CA GLY A 18 23.06 -0.91 6.61
C GLY A 18 23.28 -0.13 5.30
N ARG A 19 23.04 1.18 5.31
CA ARG A 19 23.25 2.10 4.19
C ARG A 19 24.39 3.10 4.41
N ARG A 20 25.19 2.94 5.47
CA ARG A 20 26.30 3.86 5.77
C ARG A 20 27.25 4.00 4.57
N GLY A 21 27.53 5.24 4.19
CA GLY A 21 28.38 5.57 3.03
C GLY A 21 27.70 5.44 1.67
N ARG A 22 26.37 5.25 1.63
CA ARG A 22 25.56 5.21 0.40
C ARG A 22 24.54 6.37 0.40
N PRO A 23 24.07 6.80 -0.78
CA PRO A 23 22.97 7.77 -0.87
C PRO A 23 21.71 7.24 -0.16
N ARG A 24 20.81 8.15 0.25
CA ARG A 24 19.44 7.77 0.60
C ARG A 24 18.78 7.12 -0.60
N GLY A 25 18.11 6.01 -0.36
CA GLY A 25 17.38 5.30 -1.38
C GLY A 25 15.90 5.65 -1.39
N THR A 26 15.23 5.09 -2.38
CA THR A 26 13.78 5.13 -2.48
C THR A 26 13.23 3.80 -3.00
N GLY A 27 12.03 3.44 -2.57
CA GLY A 27 11.23 2.34 -3.12
C GLY A 27 9.90 2.87 -3.65
N LEU A 28 9.23 2.07 -4.47
CA LEU A 28 7.89 2.37 -4.98
C LEU A 28 6.95 1.22 -4.67
N GLU A 29 5.71 1.55 -4.32
CA GLU A 29 4.56 0.64 -4.30
C GLU A 29 3.47 1.23 -5.19
N LEU A 30 3.26 0.63 -6.36
CA LEU A 30 2.42 1.16 -7.43
C LEU A 30 1.23 0.24 -7.66
N LYS A 31 0.00 0.77 -7.62
CA LYS A 31 -1.21 -0.03 -7.83
C LYS A 31 -1.83 0.29 -9.19
N PHE A 32 -2.15 -0.73 -9.99
CA PHE A 32 -2.70 -0.55 -11.34
C PHE A 32 -3.99 -1.36 -11.47
N PRO A 33 -5.16 -0.73 -11.72
CA PRO A 33 -6.36 -1.45 -12.13
C PRO A 33 -6.08 -2.23 -13.42
N ALA A 34 -6.41 -3.51 -13.42
CA ALA A 34 -6.30 -4.39 -14.57
C ALA A 34 -7.67 -4.54 -15.23
N VAL A 35 -7.74 -4.26 -16.53
CA VAL A 35 -9.01 -4.26 -17.28
C VAL A 35 -8.95 -5.13 -18.52
N ASN A 36 -10.10 -5.67 -18.90
CA ASN A 36 -10.30 -6.34 -20.19
C ASN A 36 -10.47 -5.31 -21.33
N GLN A 37 -10.62 -5.79 -22.57
CA GLN A 37 -10.82 -4.93 -23.75
C GLN A 37 -12.09 -4.05 -23.72
N ARG A 38 -13.05 -4.35 -22.84
CA ARG A 38 -14.25 -3.53 -22.61
C ARG A 38 -14.06 -2.47 -21.52
N GLY A 39 -12.88 -2.42 -20.88
CA GLY A 39 -12.58 -1.51 -19.78
C GLY A 39 -13.15 -1.97 -18.43
N GLU A 40 -13.72 -3.17 -18.36
CA GLU A 40 -14.20 -3.78 -17.11
C GLU A 40 -13.03 -4.44 -16.38
N ALA A 41 -13.12 -4.59 -15.06
CA ALA A 41 -12.20 -5.38 -14.26
C ALA A 41 -11.95 -6.77 -14.89
N ILE A 42 -10.69 -7.21 -14.89
CA ILE A 42 -10.37 -8.59 -15.31
C ILE A 42 -11.08 -9.62 -14.43
N GLY A 43 -11.28 -10.82 -14.95
CA GLY A 43 -11.77 -11.95 -14.15
C GLY A 43 -10.66 -12.61 -13.34
N PHE A 44 -11.05 -13.40 -12.32
CA PHE A 44 -10.10 -14.13 -11.47
C PHE A 44 -9.23 -15.13 -12.26
N GLU A 45 -9.77 -15.73 -13.32
CA GLU A 45 -9.03 -16.63 -14.22
C GLU A 45 -7.84 -15.91 -14.89
N THR A 46 -8.04 -14.68 -15.35
CA THR A 46 -6.97 -13.86 -15.95
C THR A 46 -5.84 -13.60 -14.94
N LEU A 47 -6.19 -13.37 -13.67
CA LEU A 47 -5.19 -13.24 -12.61
C LEU A 47 -4.41 -14.54 -12.40
N GLN A 48 -5.08 -15.70 -12.44
CA GLN A 48 -4.39 -17.00 -12.33
C GLN A 48 -3.39 -17.22 -13.49
N LYS A 49 -3.77 -16.81 -14.71
CA LYS A 49 -2.87 -16.84 -15.86
C LYS A 49 -1.66 -15.92 -15.67
N LEU A 50 -1.84 -14.75 -15.06
CA LEU A 50 -0.71 -13.86 -14.72
C LEU A 50 0.29 -14.55 -13.78
N TRP A 51 -0.19 -15.25 -12.75
CA TRP A 51 0.69 -15.99 -11.85
C TRP A 51 1.45 -17.10 -12.55
N ALA A 52 0.78 -17.88 -13.40
CA ALA A 52 1.43 -18.88 -14.23
C ALA A 52 2.49 -18.25 -15.14
N PHE A 53 2.16 -17.13 -15.81
CA PHE A 53 3.09 -16.38 -16.64
C PHE A 53 4.33 -15.94 -15.86
N LEU A 54 4.18 -15.29 -14.70
CA LEU A 54 5.30 -14.83 -13.88
C LEU A 54 6.18 -16.00 -13.41
N ALA A 55 5.58 -17.14 -13.05
CA ALA A 55 6.34 -18.35 -12.70
C ALA A 55 7.20 -18.84 -13.87
N THR A 56 6.69 -18.83 -15.12
CA THR A 56 7.51 -19.18 -16.30
C THR A 56 8.67 -18.20 -16.55
N ARG A 57 8.59 -17.01 -15.98
CA ARG A 57 9.62 -15.96 -16.04
C ARG A 57 10.56 -15.98 -14.83
N GLY A 58 10.51 -17.03 -14.00
CA GLY A 58 11.41 -17.22 -12.87
C GLY A 58 11.02 -16.41 -11.63
N TRP A 59 9.76 -15.95 -11.52
CA TRP A 59 9.26 -15.34 -10.29
C TRP A 59 8.77 -16.42 -9.32
N ASP A 60 9.11 -16.27 -8.05
CA ASP A 60 8.69 -17.16 -6.98
C ASP A 60 7.30 -16.79 -6.49
N LEU A 61 6.33 -17.71 -6.65
CA LEU A 61 4.95 -17.49 -6.20
C LEU A 61 4.84 -17.62 -4.68
N SER A 62 4.02 -16.77 -4.07
CA SER A 62 3.60 -16.88 -2.68
C SER A 62 2.09 -17.13 -2.61
N LEU A 63 1.71 -18.14 -1.84
CA LEU A 63 0.33 -18.55 -1.67
C LEU A 63 -0.27 -17.92 -0.40
N ASP A 64 -1.55 -17.58 -0.44
CA ASP A 64 -2.29 -17.26 0.77
C ASP A 64 -2.35 -18.52 1.67
N PRO A 65 -2.00 -18.41 2.96
CA PRO A 65 -1.93 -19.58 3.84
C PRO A 65 -3.31 -20.18 4.19
N HIS A 66 -4.39 -19.40 4.08
CA HIS A 66 -5.74 -19.89 4.36
C HIS A 66 -6.42 -20.47 3.12
N TYR A 67 -6.35 -19.74 2.00
CA TYR A 67 -7.06 -20.12 0.77
C TYR A 67 -6.21 -20.94 -0.22
N GLY A 68 -4.88 -20.93 -0.08
CA GLY A 68 -3.97 -21.66 -0.98
C GLY A 68 -3.82 -21.04 -2.37
N TRP A 69 -4.41 -19.87 -2.63
CA TRP A 69 -4.30 -19.17 -3.91
C TRP A 69 -2.99 -18.38 -4.00
N PRO A 70 -2.33 -18.31 -5.17
CA PRO A 70 -1.25 -17.36 -5.35
C PRO A 70 -1.79 -15.93 -5.21
N VAL A 71 -1.14 -15.14 -4.36
CA VAL A 71 -1.50 -13.74 -4.06
C VAL A 71 -0.43 -12.75 -4.48
N SER A 72 0.80 -13.23 -4.64
CA SER A 72 1.93 -12.46 -5.12
C SER A 72 2.98 -13.35 -5.76
N ALA A 73 3.85 -12.73 -6.54
CA ALA A 73 5.07 -13.29 -7.09
C ALA A 73 6.24 -12.38 -6.73
N SER A 74 7.42 -12.93 -6.47
CA SER A 74 8.59 -12.12 -6.13
C SER A 74 9.83 -12.52 -6.94
N PHE A 75 10.67 -11.53 -7.24
CA PHE A 75 11.90 -11.73 -8.00
C PHE A 75 13.10 -11.15 -7.22
N PRO A 76 14.19 -11.91 -7.04
CA PRO A 76 15.38 -11.41 -6.33
C PRO A 76 15.95 -10.15 -6.98
N ASN A 77 16.28 -9.17 -6.14
CA ASN A 77 16.97 -7.94 -6.54
C ASN A 77 18.21 -7.76 -5.64
N LYS A 78 19.19 -6.98 -6.07
CA LYS A 78 20.42 -6.70 -5.30
C LYS A 78 20.14 -6.22 -3.86
N TYR A 79 19.03 -5.50 -3.66
CA TYR A 79 18.69 -4.89 -2.37
C TYR A 79 17.68 -5.68 -1.55
N CYS A 80 16.76 -6.40 -2.19
CA CYS A 80 15.77 -7.27 -1.56
C CYS A 80 15.08 -8.10 -2.65
N ARG A 81 13.78 -7.88 -2.88
CA ARG A 81 12.98 -8.52 -3.90
C ARG A 81 12.02 -7.50 -4.48
N ASP A 82 11.78 -7.58 -5.79
CA ASP A 82 10.61 -6.95 -6.38
C ASP A 82 9.42 -7.87 -6.16
N VAL A 83 8.24 -7.31 -5.91
CA VAL A 83 7.01 -8.07 -5.65
C VAL A 83 5.91 -7.55 -6.56
N ILE A 84 5.23 -8.46 -7.26
CA ILE A 84 3.98 -8.20 -7.96
C ILE A 84 2.90 -8.95 -7.19
N GLY A 85 1.97 -8.22 -6.58
CA GLY A 85 0.92 -8.76 -5.74
C GLY A 85 -0.46 -8.32 -6.15
N THR A 86 -1.45 -8.86 -5.48
CA THR A 86 -2.79 -8.28 -5.37
C THR A 86 -2.87 -7.47 -4.08
N GLU A 87 -3.83 -6.56 -3.96
CA GLU A 87 -4.22 -5.98 -2.66
C GLU A 87 -5.61 -6.49 -2.27
N THR A 88 -6.52 -5.58 -1.87
CA THR A 88 -7.87 -5.87 -1.40
C THR A 88 -8.71 -6.50 -2.51
N GLY A 89 -8.59 -5.94 -3.73
CA GLY A 89 -9.22 -6.47 -4.92
C GLY A 89 -8.24 -7.28 -5.77
N PHE A 90 -8.72 -8.37 -6.37
CA PHE A 90 -7.92 -9.17 -7.29
C PHE A 90 -7.74 -8.50 -8.67
N CYS A 91 -8.63 -7.55 -9.01
CA CYS A 91 -8.63 -6.85 -10.29
C CYS A 91 -7.64 -5.68 -10.38
N LYS A 92 -6.71 -5.58 -9.43
CA LYS A 92 -5.64 -4.59 -9.44
C LYS A 92 -4.34 -5.24 -8.99
N LEU A 93 -3.26 -4.89 -9.66
CA LEU A 93 -1.92 -5.32 -9.27
C LEU A 93 -1.27 -4.27 -8.40
N GLU A 94 -0.50 -4.72 -7.43
CA GLU A 94 0.44 -3.93 -6.64
C GLU A 94 1.85 -4.32 -7.05
N ILE A 95 2.68 -3.34 -7.41
CA ILE A 95 4.07 -3.53 -7.81
C ILE A 95 4.93 -2.83 -6.77
N SER A 96 5.58 -3.63 -5.92
CA SER A 96 6.49 -3.14 -4.88
C SER A 96 7.92 -3.39 -5.34
N LEU A 97 8.59 -2.32 -5.77
CA LEU A 97 9.96 -2.39 -6.27
C LEU A 97 10.96 -2.34 -5.13
N ALA A 98 11.98 -3.19 -5.24
CA ALA A 98 13.10 -3.18 -4.32
C ALA A 98 13.75 -1.79 -4.30
N TYR A 99 14.13 -1.38 -3.09
CA TYR A 99 14.81 -0.13 -2.81
C TYR A 99 15.98 0.16 -3.76
N GLN A 100 16.08 1.37 -4.31
CA GLN A 100 17.17 1.76 -5.22
C GLN A 100 17.94 2.96 -4.66
N ASP A 101 19.21 3.10 -5.08
CA ASP A 101 20.08 4.20 -4.64
C ASP A 101 19.80 5.54 -5.34
N ASP A 102 19.05 5.51 -6.44
CA ASP A 102 18.71 6.69 -7.22
C ASP A 102 17.45 6.46 -8.07
N LEU A 103 16.81 7.56 -8.48
CA LEU A 103 15.58 7.55 -9.27
C LEU A 103 15.77 6.96 -10.67
N HIS A 104 16.96 7.05 -11.27
CA HIS A 104 17.21 6.51 -12.61
C HIS A 104 17.24 4.97 -12.63
N ARG A 105 17.80 4.35 -11.59
CA ARG A 105 17.73 2.90 -11.39
C ARG A 105 16.30 2.43 -11.16
N LEU A 106 15.57 3.16 -10.31
CA LEU A 106 14.16 2.86 -10.03
C LEU A 106 13.30 2.97 -11.28
N TYR A 107 13.49 4.02 -12.09
CA TYR A 107 12.80 4.18 -13.37
C TYR A 107 13.13 3.06 -14.36
N ARG A 108 14.42 2.69 -14.51
CA ARG A 108 14.81 1.56 -15.37
C ARG A 108 14.16 0.25 -14.92
N ARG A 109 14.16 -0.03 -13.62
CA ARG A 109 13.53 -1.24 -13.09
C ARG A 109 12.02 -1.23 -13.33
N LEU A 110 11.35 -0.10 -13.14
CA LEU A 110 9.93 0.03 -13.47
C LEU A 110 9.65 -0.21 -14.96
N ALA A 111 10.54 0.27 -15.85
CA ALA A 111 10.42 0.01 -17.29
C ALA A 111 10.54 -1.49 -17.63
N GLU A 112 11.47 -2.22 -17.00
CA GLU A 112 11.60 -3.68 -17.14
C GLU A 112 10.33 -4.41 -16.68
N ILE A 113 9.74 -4.02 -15.55
CA ILE A 113 8.48 -4.59 -15.07
C ILE A 113 7.33 -4.27 -16.01
N ARG A 114 7.30 -3.05 -16.58
CA ARG A 114 6.29 -2.65 -17.56
C ARG A 114 6.40 -3.48 -18.84
N GLU A 115 7.61 -3.76 -19.33
CA GLU A 115 7.83 -4.62 -20.49
C GLU A 115 7.34 -6.04 -20.22
N LEU A 116 7.73 -6.63 -19.09
CA LEU A 116 7.29 -7.95 -18.64
C LEU A 116 5.75 -8.06 -18.58
N LEU A 117 5.09 -7.10 -17.93
CA LEU A 117 3.63 -7.07 -17.83
C LEU A 117 2.96 -6.73 -19.18
N GLY A 118 3.63 -5.98 -20.04
CA GLY A 118 3.19 -5.65 -21.40
C GLY A 118 3.09 -6.89 -22.30
N GLU A 119 4.02 -7.84 -22.16
CA GLU A 119 3.96 -9.12 -22.87
C GLU A 119 2.72 -9.94 -22.47
N PHE A 120 2.44 -10.02 -21.16
CA PHE A 120 1.23 -10.67 -20.66
C PHE A 120 -0.04 -9.95 -21.13
N ALA A 121 -0.05 -8.62 -21.01
CA ALA A 121 -1.17 -7.78 -21.41
C ALA A 121 -1.54 -7.98 -22.89
N ALA A 122 -0.54 -8.04 -23.78
CA ALA A 122 -0.74 -8.29 -25.21
C ALA A 122 -1.31 -9.69 -25.49
N ALA A 123 -0.85 -10.71 -24.77
CA ALA A 123 -1.30 -12.09 -24.96
C ALA A 123 -2.74 -12.33 -24.47
N GLU A 124 -3.13 -11.74 -23.34
CA GLU A 124 -4.44 -11.97 -22.71
C GLU A 124 -5.48 -10.88 -23.00
N GLY A 125 -5.13 -9.84 -23.78
CA GLY A 125 -6.03 -8.73 -24.09
C GLY A 125 -6.37 -7.89 -22.84
N VAL A 126 -5.38 -7.68 -21.96
CA VAL A 126 -5.51 -6.92 -20.72
C VAL A 126 -4.85 -5.56 -20.85
N SER A 127 -5.29 -4.58 -20.09
CA SER A 127 -4.59 -3.30 -19.91
C SER A 127 -4.44 -2.97 -18.44
N PHE A 128 -3.27 -2.45 -18.05
CA PHE A 128 -3.01 -1.94 -16.72
C PHE A 128 -3.13 -0.42 -16.75
N LEU A 129 -4.08 0.13 -16.00
CA LEU A 129 -4.43 1.53 -16.07
C LEU A 129 -3.63 2.36 -15.07
N GLY A 130 -3.11 3.49 -15.52
CA GLY A 130 -2.55 4.52 -14.65
C GLY A 130 -3.62 5.45 -14.11
N LEU A 131 -4.60 4.92 -13.38
CA LEU A 131 -5.74 5.66 -12.81
C LEU A 131 -5.89 5.35 -11.34
N GLY A 132 -6.30 6.34 -10.55
CA GLY A 132 -6.50 6.18 -9.11
C GLY A 132 -7.70 5.29 -8.72
N VAL A 133 -8.56 4.96 -9.68
CA VAL A 133 -9.73 4.11 -9.47
C VAL A 133 -10.05 3.33 -10.75
N GLN A 134 -10.62 2.13 -10.63
CA GLN A 134 -11.22 1.42 -11.75
C GLN A 134 -12.42 2.25 -12.28
N PRO A 135 -12.42 2.65 -13.57
CA PRO A 135 -13.40 3.62 -14.09
C PRO A 135 -14.82 3.08 -14.36
N LEU A 136 -15.02 1.80 -14.65
CA LEU A 136 -16.28 1.17 -15.06
C LEU A 136 -16.89 0.21 -14.01
N THR A 137 -16.14 -0.79 -13.58
CA THR A 137 -16.60 -1.82 -12.66
C THR A 137 -16.73 -1.24 -11.24
N PRO A 138 -17.92 -1.32 -10.62
CA PRO A 138 -18.10 -0.88 -9.24
C PRO A 138 -17.26 -1.70 -8.25
N PRO A 139 -16.93 -1.15 -7.06
CA PRO A 139 -16.41 -1.97 -5.97
C PRO A 139 -17.46 -2.97 -5.50
N GLY A 140 -17.00 -4.13 -5.06
CA GLY A 140 -17.89 -5.13 -4.51
C GLY A 140 -17.16 -6.31 -3.89
N ARG A 141 -17.89 -7.08 -3.11
CA ARG A 141 -17.40 -8.29 -2.42
C ARG A 141 -16.86 -9.32 -3.41
N GLU A 142 -17.48 -9.40 -4.59
CA GLU A 142 -17.11 -10.28 -5.68
C GLU A 142 -15.73 -9.99 -6.27
N LEU A 143 -15.17 -8.80 -6.04
CA LEU A 143 -13.81 -8.43 -6.46
C LEU A 143 -12.76 -8.66 -5.37
N MET A 144 -13.18 -8.99 -4.14
CA MET A 144 -12.25 -9.21 -3.02
C MET A 144 -11.30 -10.36 -3.31
N MET A 145 -10.00 -10.13 -3.10
CA MET A 145 -9.02 -11.20 -3.16
C MET A 145 -9.23 -12.15 -1.97
N PRO A 146 -9.29 -13.48 -2.17
CA PRO A 146 -9.34 -14.45 -1.07
C PRO A 146 -8.00 -14.44 -0.30
N LYS A 147 -7.93 -13.63 0.76
CA LYS A 147 -6.77 -13.51 1.63
C LYS A 147 -7.16 -13.70 3.09
N ALA A 148 -6.36 -14.42 3.85
CA ALA A 148 -6.59 -14.70 5.27
C ALA A 148 -6.80 -13.42 6.11
N ARG A 149 -6.13 -12.32 5.75
CA ARG A 149 -6.29 -11.02 6.42
C ARG A 149 -7.71 -10.47 6.36
N ASN A 150 -8.51 -10.86 5.36
CA ASN A 150 -9.85 -10.33 5.14
C ASN A 150 -10.90 -10.95 6.08
N LEU A 151 -10.55 -12.00 6.83
CA LEU A 151 -11.45 -12.70 7.75
C LEU A 151 -11.95 -11.81 8.91
N PHE A 152 -11.21 -10.74 9.24
CA PHE A 152 -11.44 -9.95 10.45
C PHE A 152 -12.07 -8.57 10.19
N TRP A 153 -12.24 -8.17 8.92
CA TRP A 153 -12.69 -6.81 8.60
C TRP A 153 -14.09 -6.48 9.12
N GLU A 154 -15.06 -7.37 8.91
CA GLU A 154 -16.43 -7.16 9.37
C GLU A 154 -16.51 -7.11 10.91
N GLU A 155 -15.76 -7.98 11.59
CA GLU A 155 -15.72 -8.03 13.07
C GLU A 155 -15.13 -6.74 13.67
N VAL A 156 -14.06 -6.21 13.06
CA VAL A 156 -13.34 -5.06 13.61
C VAL A 156 -14.00 -3.73 13.22
N PHE A 157 -14.44 -3.60 11.97
CA PHE A 157 -14.90 -2.33 11.40
C PHE A 157 -16.41 -2.21 11.22
N GLY A 158 -17.15 -3.34 11.27
CA GLY A 158 -18.61 -3.35 11.34
C GLY A 158 -19.33 -2.83 10.09
N ASN A 159 -18.67 -2.76 8.93
CA ASN A 159 -19.29 -2.34 7.68
C ASN A 159 -18.61 -2.96 6.44
N ASP A 160 -19.29 -2.91 5.30
CA ASP A 160 -18.88 -3.50 4.02
C ASP A 160 -18.12 -2.54 3.10
N ARG A 161 -17.90 -1.28 3.53
CA ARG A 161 -17.27 -0.25 2.70
C ARG A 161 -15.77 -0.48 2.48
N VAL A 162 -15.18 -1.47 3.14
CA VAL A 162 -13.85 -1.98 2.78
C VAL A 162 -13.78 -2.40 1.30
N TYR A 163 -14.92 -2.78 0.70
CA TYR A 163 -14.98 -3.13 -0.72
C TYR A 163 -14.66 -1.95 -1.64
N LEU A 164 -14.76 -0.69 -1.19
CA LEU A 164 -14.29 0.48 -1.94
C LEU A 164 -12.82 0.31 -2.38
N PHE A 165 -12.01 -0.36 -1.55
CA PHE A 165 -10.60 -0.62 -1.84
C PHE A 165 -10.38 -1.76 -2.83
N THR A 166 -11.42 -2.46 -3.31
CA THR A 166 -11.23 -3.43 -4.40
C THR A 166 -10.85 -2.76 -5.72
N VAL A 167 -11.21 -1.48 -5.91
CA VAL A 167 -11.05 -0.75 -7.18
C VAL A 167 -10.15 0.48 -7.09
N THR A 168 -9.78 0.95 -5.89
CA THR A 168 -8.87 2.10 -5.75
C THR A 168 -7.41 1.71 -5.94
N ALA A 169 -6.62 2.65 -6.45
CA ALA A 169 -5.23 2.48 -6.79
C ALA A 169 -4.41 3.73 -6.45
N THR A 170 -3.29 3.54 -5.78
CA THR A 170 -2.40 4.62 -5.33
C THR A 170 -0.99 4.39 -5.85
N ASN A 171 -0.23 5.48 -5.95
CA ASN A 171 1.21 5.47 -6.12
C ASN A 171 1.84 5.90 -4.80
N GLN A 172 2.55 4.98 -4.16
CA GLN A 172 3.18 5.21 -2.87
C GLN A 172 4.70 5.15 -3.03
N VAL A 173 5.38 6.03 -2.30
CA VAL A 173 6.84 6.12 -2.30
C VAL A 173 7.37 5.90 -0.90
N HIS A 174 8.42 5.09 -0.82
CA HIS A 174 9.17 4.84 0.40
C HIS A 174 10.49 5.60 0.33
N VAL A 175 10.76 6.46 1.32
CA VAL A 175 11.96 7.30 1.38
C VAL A 175 12.74 7.01 2.66
N ASP A 176 14.07 6.91 2.53
CA ASP A 176 14.94 6.65 3.68
C ASP A 176 14.91 7.85 4.63
N VAL A 177 14.76 7.54 5.91
CA VAL A 177 14.81 8.50 7.00
C VAL A 177 15.71 7.96 8.11
N ALA A 178 16.44 8.86 8.75
CA ALA A 178 17.13 8.56 9.99
C ALA A 178 16.14 8.51 11.18
N PRO A 179 16.45 7.77 12.26
CA PRO A 179 15.63 7.75 13.46
C PRO A 179 15.30 9.17 13.98
N GLU A 180 16.28 10.08 13.94
CA GLU A 180 16.18 11.44 14.49
C GLU A 180 15.27 12.37 13.68
N GLU A 181 14.94 12.02 12.44
CA GLU A 181 14.10 12.84 11.56
C GLU A 181 12.80 12.18 11.13
N ALA A 182 12.62 10.88 11.42
CA ALA A 182 11.47 10.10 10.94
C ALA A 182 10.15 10.77 11.29
N ILE A 183 9.98 11.24 12.53
CA ILE A 183 8.77 11.91 12.99
C ILE A 183 8.59 13.30 12.37
N ARG A 184 9.67 14.05 12.19
CA ARG A 184 9.62 15.32 11.45
C ARG A 184 9.15 15.07 10.01
N ALA A 185 9.64 14.02 9.37
CA ALA A 185 9.25 13.66 8.01
C ALA A 185 7.78 13.24 7.94
N VAL A 186 7.30 12.39 8.86
CA VAL A 186 5.87 12.03 8.98
C VAL A 186 5.01 13.29 9.12
N ASN A 187 5.35 14.19 10.04
CA ASN A 187 4.58 15.42 10.25
C ASN A 187 4.54 16.31 9.00
N VAL A 188 5.68 16.50 8.32
CA VAL A 188 5.75 17.32 7.10
C VAL A 188 4.91 16.73 5.98
N PHE A 189 5.02 15.43 5.71
CA PHE A 189 4.29 14.80 4.60
C PHE A 189 2.79 14.73 4.86
N ASN A 190 2.35 14.48 6.10
CA ASN A 190 0.93 14.57 6.44
C ASN A 190 0.41 16.00 6.29
N ALA A 191 1.15 17.02 6.78
CA ALA A 191 0.75 18.43 6.63
C ALA A 191 0.66 18.89 5.16
N LEU A 192 1.45 18.28 4.26
CA LEU A 192 1.43 18.57 2.83
C LEU A 192 0.45 17.68 2.04
N ALA A 193 -0.22 16.72 2.66
CA ALA A 193 -0.96 15.72 1.88
C ALA A 193 -2.14 16.31 1.10
N ALA A 194 -2.87 17.30 1.64
CA ALA A 194 -3.91 18.00 0.87
C ALA A 194 -3.38 18.60 -0.46
N ALA A 195 -2.18 19.18 -0.46
CA ALA A 195 -1.55 19.70 -1.67
C ALA A 195 -1.13 18.58 -2.63
N GLN A 196 -0.58 17.48 -2.09
CA GLN A 196 -0.21 16.30 -2.88
C GLN A 196 -1.43 15.63 -3.54
N ILE A 197 -2.51 15.44 -2.79
CA ILE A 197 -3.80 14.93 -3.29
C ILE A 197 -4.30 15.80 -4.43
N ALA A 198 -4.27 17.13 -4.28
CA ALA A 198 -4.71 18.06 -5.32
C ALA A 198 -3.84 17.99 -6.59
N LEU A 199 -2.52 17.91 -6.43
CA LEU A 199 -1.56 17.83 -7.55
C LEU A 199 -1.65 16.50 -8.31
N HIS A 200 -1.94 15.41 -7.60
CA HIS A 200 -1.92 14.06 -8.15
C HIS A 200 -3.32 13.45 -8.33
N ALA A 201 -4.39 14.25 -8.24
CA ALA A 201 -5.76 13.80 -8.40
C ALA A 201 -5.99 13.14 -9.78
N ASN A 202 -6.31 11.84 -9.80
CA ASN A 202 -6.48 11.08 -11.03
C ASN A 202 -7.53 9.96 -10.91
N SER A 203 -8.65 10.25 -10.23
CA SER A 203 -9.75 9.28 -10.01
C SER A 203 -11.13 9.91 -10.13
N ALA A 204 -11.30 10.80 -11.11
CA ALA A 204 -12.55 11.53 -11.35
C ALA A 204 -13.61 10.73 -12.14
N ILE A 205 -13.27 9.57 -12.71
CA ILE A 205 -14.21 8.72 -13.46
C ILE A 205 -14.40 7.41 -12.70
N TRP A 206 -15.63 7.09 -12.33
CA TRP A 206 -15.97 5.90 -11.55
C TRP A 206 -17.38 5.41 -11.90
N GLN A 207 -17.56 4.10 -12.00
CA GLN A 207 -18.83 3.47 -12.39
C GLN A 207 -19.38 3.98 -13.74
N GLY A 208 -18.49 4.25 -14.70
CA GLY A 208 -18.84 4.72 -16.05
C GLY A 208 -19.27 6.19 -16.13
N ARG A 209 -19.13 6.95 -15.05
CA ARG A 209 -19.56 8.36 -14.98
C ARG A 209 -18.50 9.25 -14.32
N LEU A 210 -18.63 10.55 -14.53
CA LEU A 210 -17.90 11.54 -13.76
C LEU A 210 -18.33 11.44 -12.29
N ALA A 211 -17.38 11.35 -11.37
CA ALA A 211 -17.60 11.47 -9.94
C ALA A 211 -17.81 12.95 -9.60
N GLU A 212 -19.06 13.42 -9.71
CA GLU A 212 -19.40 14.82 -9.45
C GLU A 212 -18.88 15.27 -8.08
N GLY A 213 -18.13 16.39 -8.07
CA GLY A 213 -17.52 16.94 -6.87
C GLY A 213 -16.16 16.34 -6.47
N TYR A 214 -15.70 15.27 -7.12
CA TYR A 214 -14.45 14.59 -6.75
C TYR A 214 -13.45 14.51 -7.91
N LYS A 215 -12.20 14.87 -7.62
CA LYS A 215 -11.05 14.65 -8.53
C LYS A 215 -10.13 13.54 -8.05
N ALA A 216 -10.06 13.35 -6.74
CA ALA A 216 -9.29 12.31 -6.05
C ALA A 216 -10.25 11.43 -5.22
N LEU A 217 -11.15 10.71 -5.89
CA LEU A 217 -12.13 9.84 -5.23
C LEU A 217 -11.47 8.76 -4.36
N THR A 218 -10.28 8.32 -4.76
CA THR A 218 -9.44 7.39 -4.00
C THR A 218 -9.24 7.82 -2.56
N GLU A 219 -9.04 9.12 -2.32
CA GLU A 219 -8.87 9.67 -0.98
C GLU A 219 -10.20 9.68 -0.22
N GLN A 220 -11.27 10.09 -0.89
CA GLN A 220 -12.61 10.11 -0.31
C GLN A 220 -13.09 8.72 0.14
N ALA A 221 -12.60 7.65 -0.47
CA ALA A 221 -12.94 6.28 -0.08
C ALA A 221 -12.53 5.95 1.38
N TRP A 222 -11.45 6.55 1.90
CA TRP A 222 -11.04 6.38 3.30
C TRP A 222 -12.06 6.97 4.27
N GLU A 223 -12.50 8.20 4.03
CA GLU A 223 -13.52 8.88 4.82
C GLU A 223 -14.88 8.17 4.73
N TRP A 224 -15.23 7.64 3.55
CA TRP A 224 -16.45 6.83 3.44
C TRP A 224 -16.36 5.52 4.20
N TRP A 225 -15.20 4.86 4.25
CA TRP A 225 -15.06 3.59 4.94
C TRP A 225 -15.08 3.74 6.46
N LEU A 226 -14.24 4.62 7.01
CA LEU A 226 -14.01 4.78 8.44
C LEU A 226 -14.04 6.26 8.84
N PRO A 227 -15.22 6.93 8.77
CA PRO A 227 -15.33 8.35 9.04
C PRO A 227 -14.89 8.68 10.47
N GLY A 228 -13.87 9.51 10.60
CA GLY A 228 -13.32 9.94 11.89
C GLY A 228 -12.53 8.87 12.67
N ASP A 229 -12.26 7.69 12.11
CA ASP A 229 -11.38 6.71 12.76
C ASP A 229 -9.92 7.22 12.74
N PRO A 230 -9.21 7.22 13.88
CA PRO A 230 -7.87 7.79 13.98
C PRO A 230 -6.80 7.06 13.15
N ARG A 231 -7.12 5.92 12.54
CA ARG A 231 -6.20 5.15 11.69
C ARG A 231 -6.19 5.57 10.22
N VAL A 232 -7.16 6.34 9.73
CA VAL A 232 -7.28 6.68 8.29
C VAL A 232 -7.03 8.16 8.03
N GLY A 233 -6.36 8.44 6.90
CA GLY A 233 -6.25 9.79 6.33
C GLY A 233 -5.39 10.76 7.16
N GLN A 234 -5.82 12.02 7.17
CA GLN A 234 -5.11 13.13 7.79
C GLN A 234 -5.02 13.03 9.31
N ILE A 235 -3.86 13.40 9.84
CA ILE A 235 -3.59 13.42 11.27
C ILE A 235 -4.02 14.78 11.83
N SER A 236 -4.76 14.78 12.94
CA SER A 236 -5.33 16.01 13.53
C SER A 236 -4.29 16.91 14.21
N ARG A 237 -3.11 16.38 14.52
CA ARG A 237 -1.99 17.11 15.15
C ARG A 237 -0.65 16.52 14.72
N PRO A 238 0.44 17.30 14.75
CA PRO A 238 1.78 16.74 14.63
C PRO A 238 2.13 15.89 15.87
N PHE A 239 3.01 14.92 15.67
CA PHE A 239 3.63 14.15 16.77
C PHE A 239 4.85 14.88 17.34
N SER A 240 5.04 14.81 18.65
CA SER A 240 6.22 15.43 19.31
C SER A 240 7.51 14.65 19.06
N ASP A 241 7.43 13.33 19.10
CA ASP A 241 8.54 12.40 19.01
C ASP A 241 8.06 10.98 18.65
N LEU A 242 8.99 10.02 18.66
CA LEU A 242 8.70 8.65 18.27
C LEU A 242 7.81 7.92 19.29
N GLY A 243 7.92 8.26 20.58
CA GLY A 243 7.07 7.69 21.62
C GLY A 243 5.62 8.09 21.43
N ASP A 244 5.37 9.38 21.19
CA ASP A 244 4.04 9.91 20.88
C ASP A 244 3.41 9.27 19.62
N TYR A 245 4.22 9.08 18.56
CA TYR A 245 3.78 8.36 17.36
C TYR A 245 3.39 6.90 17.65
N VAL A 246 4.22 6.17 18.41
CA VAL A 246 3.95 4.77 18.77
C VAL A 246 2.72 4.66 19.67
N GLU A 247 2.56 5.57 20.63
CA GLU A 247 1.40 5.62 21.51
C GLU A 247 0.11 5.86 20.72
N HIS A 248 0.13 6.77 19.74
CA HIS A 248 -1.01 6.99 18.84
C HIS A 248 -1.41 5.72 18.09
N LEU A 249 -0.45 5.02 17.48
CA LEU A 249 -0.70 3.75 16.76
C LEU A 249 -1.17 2.63 17.72
N ALA A 250 -0.59 2.55 18.91
CA ALA A 250 -0.98 1.57 19.92
C ALA A 250 -2.40 1.84 20.47
N GLY A 251 -2.90 3.07 20.34
CA GLY A 251 -4.28 3.45 20.68
C GLY A 251 -5.33 2.83 19.76
N PHE A 252 -4.96 2.33 18.57
CA PHE A 252 -5.93 1.71 17.65
C PHE A 252 -6.41 0.36 18.18
N ARG A 253 -7.68 0.04 17.94
CA ARG A 253 -8.20 -1.33 18.12
C ARG A 253 -7.39 -2.30 17.24
N PRO A 254 -6.79 -3.36 17.81
CA PRO A 254 -6.03 -4.34 17.06
C PRO A 254 -6.98 -5.23 16.24
N VAL A 255 -6.47 -5.80 15.15
CA VAL A 255 -7.28 -6.57 14.20
C VAL A 255 -7.12 -8.07 14.46
N TYR A 256 -5.93 -8.60 14.19
CA TYR A 256 -5.58 -10.00 14.39
C TYR A 256 -4.07 -10.14 14.60
N LEU A 257 -3.65 -11.32 15.05
CA LEU A 257 -2.26 -11.75 15.05
C LEU A 257 -2.09 -13.09 14.35
N VAL A 258 -0.84 -13.49 14.11
CA VAL A 258 -0.51 -14.80 13.52
C VAL A 258 0.36 -15.60 14.47
N ARG A 259 -0.09 -16.82 14.82
CA ARG A 259 0.66 -17.77 15.64
C ARG A 259 0.67 -19.14 14.98
N ASP A 260 1.86 -19.68 14.75
CA ASP A 260 2.05 -21.03 14.20
C ASP A 260 1.21 -21.28 12.93
N GLY A 261 1.13 -20.25 12.06
CA GLY A 261 0.34 -20.26 10.83
C GLY A 261 -1.17 -20.02 10.99
N GLN A 262 -1.66 -19.88 12.23
CA GLN A 262 -3.06 -19.59 12.54
C GLN A 262 -3.30 -18.10 12.71
N TYR A 263 -4.41 -17.62 12.17
CA TYR A 263 -4.86 -16.25 12.32
C TYR A 263 -5.83 -16.16 13.50
N LEU A 264 -5.51 -15.31 14.47
CA LEU A 264 -6.27 -15.18 15.70
C LEU A 264 -6.77 -13.74 15.87
N GLY A 265 -8.07 -13.57 16.11
CA GLY A 265 -8.73 -12.27 16.20
C GLY A 265 -8.45 -11.56 17.53
N LEU A 266 -8.31 -10.23 17.47
CA LEU A 266 -8.06 -9.37 18.62
C LEU A 266 -9.15 -8.30 18.84
N ALA A 267 -10.27 -8.39 18.11
CA ALA A 267 -11.28 -7.32 18.06
C ALA A 267 -11.94 -7.00 19.43
N HIS A 268 -11.85 -7.92 20.40
CA HIS A 268 -12.35 -7.76 21.76
C HIS A 268 -11.49 -6.79 22.60
N TYR A 269 -10.28 -6.47 22.17
CA TYR A 269 -9.45 -5.44 22.79
C TYR A 269 -9.87 -4.03 22.36
N GLY A 270 -9.90 -3.11 23.32
CA GLY A 270 -10.17 -1.69 23.08
C GLY A 270 -9.02 -0.96 22.37
N SER A 271 -7.78 -1.43 22.55
CA SER A 271 -6.58 -0.89 21.89
C SER A 271 -5.45 -1.91 21.90
N PHE A 272 -4.48 -1.76 20.99
CA PHE A 272 -3.28 -2.59 20.99
C PHE A 272 -2.45 -2.38 22.25
N ALA A 273 -2.46 -1.17 22.83
CA ALA A 273 -1.81 -0.89 24.10
C ALA A 273 -2.37 -1.75 25.25
N VAL A 274 -3.69 -1.98 25.31
CA VAL A 274 -4.30 -2.87 26.31
C VAL A 274 -3.86 -4.31 26.06
N TYR A 275 -3.92 -4.79 24.81
CA TYR A 275 -3.42 -6.13 24.45
C TYR A 275 -1.95 -6.34 24.85
N TRP A 276 -1.10 -5.34 24.59
CA TRP A 276 0.33 -5.39 24.93
C TRP A 276 0.54 -5.44 26.45
N GLN A 277 -0.23 -4.65 27.21
CA GLN A 277 -0.15 -4.58 28.67
C GLN A 277 -0.61 -5.86 29.36
N ASP A 278 -1.60 -6.56 28.80
CA ASP A 278 -2.08 -7.85 29.34
C ASP A 278 -0.97 -8.90 29.39
N GLY A 279 0.01 -8.84 28.48
CA GLY A 279 1.19 -9.71 28.49
C GLY A 279 0.82 -11.19 28.59
N ALA A 280 1.22 -11.84 29.69
CA ALA A 280 0.92 -13.26 29.93
C ALA A 280 -0.58 -13.59 30.09
N GLN A 281 -1.43 -12.59 30.35
CA GLN A 281 -2.88 -12.74 30.47
C GLN A 281 -3.59 -12.52 29.14
N ALA A 282 -2.87 -12.13 28.08
CA ALA A 282 -3.50 -11.84 26.81
C ALA A 282 -4.10 -13.11 26.19
N ALA A 283 -5.20 -12.94 25.47
CA ALA A 283 -5.87 -14.01 24.76
C ALA A 283 -6.32 -13.53 23.37
N ALA A 284 -6.45 -14.45 22.42
CA ALA A 284 -6.94 -14.14 21.09
C ALA A 284 -8.06 -15.12 20.70
N ALA A 285 -8.97 -14.70 19.83
CA ALA A 285 -10.06 -15.56 19.37
C ALA A 285 -9.59 -16.46 18.22
N ASP A 286 -9.77 -17.77 18.33
CA ASP A 286 -9.57 -18.69 17.21
C ASP A 286 -10.71 -18.60 16.18
N SER A 287 -10.62 -19.37 15.09
CA SER A 287 -11.65 -19.38 14.03
C SER A 287 -13.03 -19.88 14.47
N ARG A 288 -13.15 -20.42 15.68
CA ARG A 288 -14.41 -20.86 16.31
C ARG A 288 -14.88 -19.87 17.39
N GLY A 289 -14.14 -18.79 17.61
CA GLY A 289 -14.41 -17.79 18.64
C GLY A 289 -13.97 -18.21 20.05
N ASN A 290 -13.19 -19.29 20.20
CA ASN A 290 -12.64 -19.64 21.52
C ASN A 290 -11.47 -18.73 21.85
N MET A 291 -11.42 -18.25 23.10
CA MET A 291 -10.29 -17.49 23.60
C MET A 291 -9.12 -18.43 23.90
N VAL A 292 -8.01 -18.26 23.20
CA VAL A 292 -6.76 -19.00 23.41
C VAL A 292 -5.70 -18.07 24.01
N PRO A 293 -4.94 -18.52 25.04
CA PRO A 293 -3.86 -17.71 25.60
C PRO A 293 -2.80 -17.38 24.55
N VAL A 294 -2.32 -16.14 24.54
CA VAL A 294 -1.24 -15.66 23.68
C VAL A 294 -0.30 -14.77 24.49
N MET A 295 0.98 -14.74 24.12
CA MET A 295 1.91 -13.73 24.60
C MET A 295 2.15 -12.72 23.48
N PRO A 296 1.95 -11.41 23.71
CA PRO A 296 2.33 -10.36 22.78
C PRO A 296 3.81 -10.47 22.40
N ARG A 297 4.10 -10.30 21.11
CA ARG A 297 5.45 -10.24 20.57
C ARG A 297 5.59 -9.09 19.58
N ILE A 298 6.82 -8.72 19.28
CA ILE A 298 7.14 -7.66 18.31
C ILE A 298 6.48 -7.92 16.95
N GLU A 299 6.36 -9.18 16.51
CA GLU A 299 5.70 -9.50 15.23
C GLU A 299 4.21 -9.07 15.22
N ASP A 300 3.56 -9.05 16.39
CA ASP A 300 2.17 -8.60 16.52
C ASP A 300 2.10 -7.07 16.34
N TRP A 301 3.11 -6.33 16.81
CA TRP A 301 3.25 -4.90 16.53
C TRP A 301 3.54 -4.64 15.05
N GLU A 302 4.46 -5.41 14.46
CA GLU A 302 4.83 -5.29 13.05
C GLU A 302 3.61 -5.45 12.13
N LEU A 303 2.71 -6.37 12.48
CA LEU A 303 1.43 -6.54 11.82
C LEU A 303 0.46 -5.41 12.14
N HIS A 304 0.31 -5.04 13.42
CA HIS A 304 -0.63 -4.02 13.88
C HIS A 304 -0.40 -2.65 13.20
N GLN A 305 0.86 -2.21 13.10
CA GLN A 305 1.20 -0.94 12.45
C GLN A 305 0.80 -0.91 10.96
N THR A 306 0.63 -2.06 10.31
CA THR A 306 0.17 -2.09 8.90
C THR A 306 -1.26 -1.62 8.72
N PHE A 307 -2.07 -1.62 9.79
CA PHE A 307 -3.44 -1.08 9.84
C PHE A 307 -3.50 0.43 10.15
N CYS A 308 -2.35 1.12 10.11
CA CYS A 308 -2.28 2.57 10.05
C CYS A 308 -2.33 3.02 8.59
N TRP A 309 -3.42 3.66 8.18
CA TRP A 309 -3.64 4.18 6.83
C TRP A 309 -3.62 5.71 6.79
N HIS A 310 -2.70 6.32 7.53
CA HIS A 310 -2.40 7.74 7.39
C HIS A 310 -1.80 8.06 6.02
N ASP A 311 -1.87 9.34 5.67
CA ASP A 311 -1.35 9.90 4.42
C ASP A 311 0.17 9.72 4.29
N ALA A 312 0.88 9.83 5.41
CA ALA A 312 2.25 9.35 5.52
C ALA A 312 2.50 8.66 6.87
N ARG A 313 3.35 7.62 6.86
CA ARG A 313 3.67 6.84 8.06
C ARG A 313 5.11 6.36 8.05
N VAL A 314 5.61 5.94 9.21
CA VAL A 314 6.78 5.06 9.28
C VAL A 314 6.32 3.65 8.89
N SER A 315 6.91 3.08 7.85
CA SER A 315 6.60 1.72 7.43
C SER A 315 7.44 0.68 8.18
N GLY A 316 6.99 -0.58 8.17
CA GLY A 316 7.75 -1.73 8.69
C GLY A 316 9.05 -2.02 7.92
N TYR A 317 9.35 -1.28 6.86
CA TYR A 317 10.65 -1.37 6.15
C TYR A 317 11.69 -0.37 6.67
N GLY A 318 11.37 0.40 7.72
CA GLY A 318 12.23 1.45 8.27
C GLY A 318 12.32 2.66 7.34
N THR A 319 11.20 3.06 6.74
CA THR A 319 11.15 4.19 5.77
C THR A 319 9.97 5.09 6.06
N LEU A 320 10.02 6.34 5.61
CA LEU A 320 8.81 7.14 5.45
C LEU A 320 8.07 6.63 4.21
N GLU A 321 6.82 6.25 4.38
CA GLU A 321 5.92 5.87 3.31
C GLU A 321 4.91 7.00 3.07
N ASN A 322 4.92 7.58 1.88
CA ASN A 322 3.97 8.60 1.43
C ASN A 322 2.93 7.95 0.51
N ARG A 323 1.64 8.12 0.82
CA ARG A 323 0.58 7.20 0.39
C ARG A 323 -0.55 7.84 -0.42
N VAL A 324 -0.56 9.17 -0.53
CA VAL A 324 -1.76 9.92 -0.95
C VAL A 324 -1.94 10.11 -2.46
N ASN A 325 -0.93 9.78 -3.27
CA ASN A 325 -1.01 10.05 -4.70
C ASN A 325 -1.90 9.02 -5.39
N CYS A 326 -2.87 9.47 -6.18
CA CYS A 326 -3.56 8.56 -7.10
C CYS A 326 -2.54 7.94 -8.05
N GLN A 327 -2.82 6.72 -8.52
CA GLN A 327 -1.98 6.15 -9.57
C GLN A 327 -1.98 7.05 -10.82
N GLN A 328 -0.82 7.13 -11.48
CA GLN A 328 -0.59 7.98 -12.66
C GLN A 328 -0.32 7.14 -13.91
N PRO A 329 -0.64 7.63 -15.11
CA PRO A 329 -0.17 7.01 -16.35
C PRO A 329 1.36 7.03 -16.40
N PRO A 330 2.00 6.01 -16.99
CA PRO A 330 3.42 6.09 -17.26
C PRO A 330 3.68 7.30 -18.17
N GLU A 331 4.79 8.00 -17.94
CA GLU A 331 5.24 9.03 -18.88
C GLU A 331 5.33 8.42 -20.28
N VAL A 332 4.72 9.09 -21.26
CA VAL A 332 4.83 8.70 -22.66
C VAL A 332 6.28 8.96 -23.07
N ALA A 333 7.09 7.90 -23.10
CA ALA A 333 8.40 7.94 -23.73
C ALA A 333 8.18 8.22 -25.23
N GLY A 334 8.28 9.49 -25.64
CA GLY A 334 8.06 9.91 -27.03
C GLY A 334 7.42 11.29 -27.24
N GLY A 335 7.16 12.08 -26.20
CA GLY A 335 6.72 13.47 -26.36
C GLY A 335 7.89 14.44 -26.51
N SER A 336 8.48 14.56 -27.70
CA SER A 336 9.06 15.84 -28.11
C SER A 336 7.91 16.84 -28.26
N GLY A 337 7.38 17.34 -27.14
CA GLY A 337 6.66 18.60 -27.17
C GLY A 337 7.61 19.68 -27.71
N PRO A 338 7.14 20.63 -28.53
CA PRO A 338 8.02 21.65 -29.08
C PRO A 338 8.73 22.36 -27.93
N ASP A 339 10.07 22.37 -27.99
CA ASP A 339 10.90 23.17 -27.10
C ASP A 339 10.43 24.63 -27.20
N PRO A 340 9.91 25.24 -26.12
CA PRO A 340 9.43 26.62 -26.17
C PRO A 340 10.57 27.64 -26.40
N ARG A 341 11.81 27.19 -26.62
CA ARG A 341 12.99 28.03 -26.86
C ARG A 341 13.41 28.15 -28.31
N VAL A 342 12.66 27.55 -29.25
CA VAL A 342 12.93 27.70 -30.68
C VAL A 342 11.68 28.18 -31.38
N ASP A 343 11.37 29.48 -31.22
CA ASP A 343 10.63 30.30 -32.20
C ASP A 343 10.86 31.77 -31.84
N GLY A 344 12.13 32.18 -31.88
CA GLY A 344 12.54 33.57 -31.96
C GLY A 344 12.66 34.02 -33.41
N GLU A 345 11.61 33.85 -34.21
CA GLU A 345 11.56 34.47 -35.54
C GLU A 345 10.95 35.87 -35.45
N SER A 346 11.84 36.83 -35.65
CA SER A 346 11.58 38.23 -35.94
C SER A 346 10.49 38.40 -36.99
N ARG A 347 9.39 39.08 -36.62
CA ARG A 347 8.48 39.70 -37.60
C ARG A 347 9.12 41.02 -38.08
N PRO A 348 9.34 41.23 -39.38
CA PRO A 348 9.55 42.57 -39.91
C PRO A 348 8.20 43.29 -40.02
N GLY A 349 8.23 44.60 -39.76
CA GLY A 349 7.12 45.53 -39.94
C GLY A 349 6.89 45.94 -41.39
#